data_AF-A0A520Y0Q2-F1
#
_entry.id   AF-A0A520Y0Q2-F1
#
_cell.length_a   1.000
_cell.length_b   1.000
_cell.length_c   1.000
_cell.angle_alpha   90.00
_cell.angle_beta   90.00
_cell.angle_gamma   90.00
#
_symmetry.space_group_name_H-M   'P 1'
#
loop_
_entity.id
_entity.type
_entity.pdbx_description
1 polymer ?
#
loop_
_entity_poly.entity_id
_entity_poly.type
_entity_poly.pdbx_seq_one_letter_code
_entity_poly.pdbx_strand_id
1 'polypeptide(L)'
;PTTNMSIAGLHPPRFGVYAVRVDVLGGPHAGEYTGVASIGVRPTFGENVANLETFIFDFSGDLYGAHLSVALVAFLRDELKFDSLDALITQMDDDSARAREILGA
;
A
#
# COMPACT_ATOMS: atom_id res chain seq x y z
N PRO A 1 12.13 0.08 21.91
CA PRO A 1 12.51 -1.34 21.75
C PRO A 1 11.67 -1.94 20.61
N THR A 2 12.30 -2.60 19.63
CA THR A 2 11.60 -3.22 18.47
C THR A 2 11.89 -4.72 18.43
N THR A 3 10.99 -5.50 17.83
CA THR A 3 11.10 -6.96 17.73
C THR A 3 10.95 -7.42 16.28
N ASN A 4 11.86 -8.26 15.81
CA ASN A 4 11.76 -8.90 14.50
C ASN A 4 11.00 -10.23 14.64
N MET A 5 9.99 -10.45 13.80
CA MET A 5 9.22 -11.68 13.78
C MET A 5 9.11 -12.18 12.34
N SER A 6 9.40 -13.46 12.12
CA SER A 6 9.16 -14.10 10.83
C SER A 6 7.67 -14.33 10.64
N ILE A 7 7.16 -14.01 9.46
CA ILE A 7 5.79 -14.34 9.04
C ILE A 7 5.77 -15.49 8.02
N ALA A 8 6.91 -16.17 7.82
CA ALA A 8 7.00 -17.30 6.91
C ALA A 8 6.03 -18.42 7.32
N GLY A 9 5.22 -18.89 6.36
CA GLY A 9 4.19 -19.92 6.61
C GLY A 9 2.90 -19.39 7.27
N LEU A 10 2.81 -18.09 7.57
CA LEU A 10 1.56 -17.48 8.00
C LEU A 10 0.68 -17.10 6.80
N HIS A 11 -0.63 -17.03 7.03
CA HIS A 11 -1.54 -16.55 6.02
C HIS A 11 -1.31 -15.04 5.81
N PRO A 12 -1.11 -14.58 4.57
CA PRO A 12 -0.92 -13.16 4.30
C PRO A 12 -2.20 -12.38 4.62
N PRO A 13 -2.11 -11.04 4.77
CA PRO A 13 -3.28 -10.18 4.74
C PRO A 13 -4.13 -10.48 3.48
N ARG A 14 -5.43 -10.25 3.59
CA ARG A 14 -6.35 -10.38 2.45
C ARG A 14 -5.85 -9.55 1.28
N PHE A 15 -5.88 -10.08 0.07
CA PHE A 15 -5.54 -9.31 -1.13
C PHE A 15 -6.63 -8.27 -1.43
N GLY A 16 -6.20 -7.09 -1.88
CA GLY A 16 -7.06 -5.94 -2.07
C GLY A 16 -6.41 -4.64 -1.62
N VAL A 17 -7.25 -3.63 -1.43
CA VAL A 17 -6.82 -2.24 -1.19
C VAL A 17 -6.97 -1.88 0.28
N TYR A 18 -5.99 -1.15 0.81
CA TYR A 18 -5.90 -0.75 2.20
C TYR A 18 -5.58 0.73 2.35
N ALA A 19 -6.14 1.37 3.38
CA ALA A 19 -5.59 2.61 3.93
C ALA A 19 -4.34 2.26 4.76
N VAL A 20 -3.25 3.01 4.59
CA VAL A 20 -1.95 2.70 5.21
C VAL A 20 -1.27 3.92 5.85
N ARG A 21 -0.47 3.67 6.88
CA ARG A 21 0.57 4.61 7.35
C ARG A 21 1.94 4.13 6.86
N VAL A 22 2.77 5.06 6.44
CA VAL A 22 4.08 4.79 5.85
C VAL A 22 5.15 5.55 6.61
N ASP A 23 6.09 4.84 7.19
CA ASP A 23 7.25 5.43 7.84
C ASP A 23 8.49 5.24 6.94
N VAL A 24 9.06 6.36 6.47
CA VAL A 24 10.34 6.37 5.77
C VAL A 24 11.44 6.41 6.84
N LEU A 25 12.15 5.30 7.02
CA LEU A 25 13.00 5.10 8.20
C LEU A 25 14.37 5.81 8.13
N GLY A 26 14.70 6.47 7.02
CA GLY A 26 15.96 7.18 6.85
C GLY A 26 16.11 7.86 5.50
N GLY A 27 17.24 8.54 5.31
CA GLY A 27 17.52 9.31 4.10
C GLY A 27 16.85 10.69 4.08
N PRO A 28 16.92 11.41 2.95
CA PRO A 28 16.44 12.80 2.83
C PRO A 28 14.92 12.95 2.94
N HIS A 29 14.18 11.85 2.80
CA HIS A 29 12.72 11.80 2.86
C HIS A 29 12.21 11.12 4.14
N ALA A 30 13.04 11.00 5.18
CA ALA A 30 12.63 10.40 6.45
C ALA A 30 11.44 11.16 7.07
N GLY A 31 10.42 10.42 7.48
CA GLY A 31 9.17 11.00 7.98
C GLY A 31 8.02 9.99 8.05
N GLU A 32 6.91 10.44 8.63
CA GLU A 32 5.65 9.71 8.67
C GLU A 32 4.71 10.25 7.60
N TYR A 33 4.08 9.35 6.86
CA TYR A 33 3.15 9.65 5.78
C TYR A 33 1.92 8.75 5.86
N THR A 34 0.92 9.11 5.06
CA THR A 34 -0.31 8.35 4.88
C THR A 34 -0.48 7.99 3.41
N GLY A 35 -1.27 6.96 3.12
CA GLY A 35 -1.47 6.53 1.75
C GLY A 35 -2.54 5.48 1.59
N VAL A 36 -2.62 4.98 0.36
CA VAL A 36 -3.41 3.81 -0.01
C VAL A 36 -2.46 2.76 -0.60
N ALA A 37 -2.68 1.49 -0.28
CA ALA A 37 -1.86 0.41 -0.81
C ALA A 37 -2.71 -0.73 -1.37
N SER A 38 -2.24 -1.33 -2.46
CA SER A 38 -2.77 -2.56 -3.02
C SER A 38 -1.86 -3.73 -2.65
N ILE A 39 -2.44 -4.83 -2.16
CA ILE A 39 -1.77 -6.12 -1.98
C ILE A 39 -2.38 -7.09 -2.98
N GLY A 40 -1.56 -7.58 -3.91
CA GLY A 40 -2.02 -8.49 -4.97
C GLY A 40 -0.88 -9.33 -5.51
N VAL A 41 -1.21 -10.31 -6.35
CA VAL A 41 -0.21 -11.16 -7.02
C VAL A 41 -0.12 -10.73 -8.48
N ARG A 42 1.09 -10.44 -8.97
CA ARG A 42 1.34 -10.30 -10.40
C ARG A 42 1.74 -11.66 -10.96
N PRO A 43 0.91 -12.33 -11.76
CA PRO A 43 1.27 -13.59 -12.40
C PRO A 43 2.21 -13.34 -13.57
N THR A 44 3.46 -12.98 -13.28
CA THR A 44 4.48 -12.77 -14.31
C THR A 44 5.74 -13.53 -13.92
N PHE A 45 6.02 -14.61 -14.66
CA PHE A 45 7.23 -15.45 -14.60
C PHE A 45 7.46 -16.26 -13.32
N GLY A 46 6.60 -17.26 -13.08
CA GLY A 46 6.97 -18.50 -12.38
C GLY A 46 6.86 -18.50 -10.86
N GLU A 47 6.89 -17.35 -10.21
CA GLU A 47 6.67 -17.25 -8.75
C GLU A 47 5.50 -16.31 -8.44
N ASN A 48 4.45 -16.86 -7.83
CA ASN A 48 3.28 -16.11 -7.35
C ASN A 48 3.64 -15.32 -6.09
N VAL A 49 4.51 -14.33 -6.20
CA VAL A 49 4.90 -13.47 -5.07
C VAL A 49 3.90 -12.33 -4.95
N ALA A 50 3.27 -12.21 -3.79
CA ALA A 50 2.42 -11.07 -3.48
C ALA A 50 3.28 -9.79 -3.41
N ASN A 51 2.79 -8.72 -4.01
CA ASN A 51 3.42 -7.41 -4.03
C ASN A 51 2.56 -6.40 -3.26
N LEU A 52 3.21 -5.47 -2.56
CA LEU A 52 2.58 -4.33 -1.89
C LEU A 52 2.92 -3.05 -2.67
N GLU A 53 1.91 -2.46 -3.31
CA GLU A 53 2.05 -1.24 -4.10
C GLU A 53 1.41 -0.09 -3.33
N THR A 54 2.20 0.90 -2.91
CA THR A 54 1.71 1.99 -2.05
C THR A 54 1.77 3.33 -2.80
N PHE A 55 0.65 4.04 -2.80
CA PHE A 55 0.56 5.43 -3.21
C PHE A 55 0.56 6.31 -1.95
N ILE A 56 1.63 7.08 -1.77
CA ILE A 56 1.82 7.98 -0.62
C ILE A 56 1.18 9.32 -0.94
N PHE A 57 0.29 9.79 -0.07
CA PHE A 57 -0.41 11.05 -0.23
C PHE A 57 0.53 12.25 -0.09
N ASP A 58 0.30 13.26 -0.92
CA ASP A 58 0.95 14.58 -0.86
C ASP A 58 2.49 14.52 -0.91
N PHE A 59 3.05 13.40 -1.39
CA PHE A 59 4.49 13.17 -1.50
C PHE A 59 4.97 13.40 -2.94
N SER A 60 6.13 14.03 -3.05
CA SER A 60 6.88 14.13 -4.30
C SER A 60 8.36 13.87 -4.02
N GLY A 61 8.97 13.01 -4.83
CA GLY A 61 10.35 12.58 -4.62
C GLY A 61 10.56 11.14 -5.06
N ASP A 62 11.77 10.65 -4.82
CA ASP A 62 12.16 9.27 -5.10
C ASP A 62 12.51 8.54 -3.80
N LEU A 63 11.90 7.37 -3.59
CA LEU A 63 12.11 6.51 -2.43
C LEU A 63 12.84 5.20 -2.81
N TYR A 64 13.38 5.08 -4.03
CA TYR A 64 14.21 3.94 -4.41
C TYR A 64 15.39 3.78 -3.45
N GLY A 65 15.52 2.57 -2.91
CA GLY A 65 16.55 2.23 -1.92
C GLY A 65 16.26 2.70 -0.49
N ALA A 66 15.17 3.45 -0.25
CA ALA A 66 14.74 3.80 1.09
C ALA A 66 14.10 2.58 1.78
N HIS A 67 14.36 2.43 3.08
CA HIS A 67 13.72 1.40 3.88
C HIS A 67 12.41 1.96 4.46
N LEU A 68 11.29 1.33 4.09
CA LEU A 68 9.95 1.74 4.51
C LEU A 68 9.35 0.73 5.47
N SER A 69 8.61 1.22 6.46
CA SER A 69 7.64 0.44 7.22
C SER A 69 6.23 0.85 6.77
N VAL A 70 5.39 -0.13 6.39
CA VAL A 70 4.02 0.13 5.93
C VAL A 70 3.05 -0.60 6.85
N ALA A 71 2.21 0.15 7.54
CA ALA A 71 1.17 -0.39 8.42
C ALA A 71 -0.18 -0.41 7.69
N LEU A 72 -0.80 -1.59 7.59
CA LEU A 72 -2.16 -1.75 7.08
C LEU A 72 -3.15 -1.31 8.16
N VAL A 73 -3.83 -0.18 7.95
CA VAL A 73 -4.76 0.40 8.94
C VAL A 73 -6.17 -0.11 8.75
N ALA A 74 -6.67 -0.09 7.51
CA ALA A 74 -8.03 -0.52 7.21
C ALA A 74 -8.13 -1.15 5.81
N PHE A 75 -8.83 -2.27 5.71
CA PHE A 75 -9.21 -2.86 4.42
C PHE A 75 -10.34 -2.04 3.80
N LEU A 76 -10.16 -1.62 2.54
CA LEU A 76 -11.11 -0.80 1.80
C LEU A 76 -12.00 -1.66 0.88
N ARG A 77 -11.38 -2.53 0.08
CA ARG A 77 -12.07 -3.40 -0.88
C ARG A 77 -11.18 -4.51 -1.43
N ASP A 78 -11.81 -5.51 -2.05
CA ASP A 78 -11.11 -6.51 -2.87
C ASP A 78 -10.51 -5.89 -4.15
N GLU A 79 -9.64 -6.66 -4.81
CA GLU A 79 -9.18 -6.36 -6.17
C GLU A 79 -10.37 -6.35 -7.14
N LEU A 80 -10.40 -5.35 -8.01
CA LEU A 80 -11.45 -5.18 -9.02
C LEU A 80 -10.83 -5.24 -10.41
N LYS A 81 -11.59 -5.78 -11.36
CA LYS A 81 -11.29 -5.65 -12.78
C LYS A 81 -12.05 -4.46 -13.33
N PHE A 82 -11.39 -3.66 -14.15
CA PHE A 82 -11.99 -2.48 -14.76
C PHE A 82 -12.01 -2.66 -16.28
N ASP A 83 -13.14 -2.29 -16.88
CA ASP A 83 -13.35 -2.37 -18.32
C ASP A 83 -12.78 -1.14 -19.07
N SER A 84 -12.34 -0.10 -18.34
CA SER A 84 -11.71 1.09 -18.89
C SER A 84 -10.71 1.73 -17.92
N LEU A 85 -9.81 2.55 -18.47
CA LEU A 85 -8.87 3.35 -17.68
C LEU A 85 -9.59 4.37 -16.79
N ASP A 86 -10.63 5.02 -17.31
CA ASP A 86 -11.40 6.01 -16.56
C ASP A 86 -12.07 5.37 -15.32
N ALA A 87 -12.62 4.16 -15.47
CA ALA A 87 -13.23 3.43 -14.35
C ALA A 87 -12.19 3.05 -13.27
N LEU A 88 -10.97 2.69 -13.69
CA LEU A 88 -9.86 2.45 -12.76
C LEU A 88 -9.49 3.73 -12.00
N ILE A 89 -9.32 4.86 -12.71
CA ILE A 89 -8.95 6.14 -12.09
C ILE A 89 -10.03 6.58 -11.10
N THR A 90 -11.31 6.55 -11.48
CA THR A 90 -12.42 6.90 -10.57
C THR A 90 -12.39 6.05 -9.30
N GLN A 91 -12.18 4.74 -9.42
CA GLN A 91 -12.10 3.89 -8.23
C GLN A 91 -10.86 4.19 -7.37
N MET A 92 -9.71 4.50 -7.99
CA MET A 92 -8.50 4.89 -7.25
C MET A 92 -8.70 6.20 -6.48
N ASP A 93 -9.43 7.15 -7.06
CA ASP A 93 -9.78 8.42 -6.40
C ASP A 93 -10.72 8.17 -5.21
N ASP A 94 -11.74 7.32 -5.39
CA ASP A 94 -12.67 6.92 -4.32
C ASP A 94 -11.95 6.18 -3.17
N ASP A 95 -11.02 5.27 -3.51
CA ASP A 95 -10.20 4.57 -2.52
C ASP A 95 -9.32 5.54 -1.74
N SER A 96 -8.74 6.53 -2.43
CA SER A 96 -7.88 7.56 -1.83
C SER A 96 -8.67 8.48 -0.91
N ALA A 97 -9.86 8.93 -1.33
CA ALA A 97 -10.75 9.76 -0.52
C ALA A 97 -11.13 9.02 0.78
N ARG A 98 -11.55 7.76 0.67
CA ARG A 98 -11.91 6.94 1.83
C ARG A 98 -10.72 6.68 2.75
N ALA A 99 -9.53 6.45 2.19
CA ALA A 99 -8.32 6.28 2.98
C ALA A 99 -7.99 7.55 3.79
N ARG A 100 -8.10 8.73 3.18
CA ARG A 100 -7.88 10.01 3.88
C ARG A 100 -8.87 10.21 5.03
N GLU A 101 -10.16 9.93 4.81
CA GLU A 101 -11.18 9.98 5.86
C GLU A 101 -10.83 9.08 7.06
N ILE A 102 -10.40 7.84 6.80
CA ILE A 102 -10.03 6.87 7.84
C ILE A 102 -8.76 7.29 8.59
N LEU A 103 -7.78 7.84 7.87
CA LEU A 103 -6.47 8.20 8.42
C LEU A 103 -6.47 9.59 9.09
N GLY A 104 -7.55 10.37 8.94
CA GLY A 104 -7.63 11.75 9.41
C GLY A 104 -6.63 12.67 8.71
N ALA A 105 -6.33 12.38 7.44
CA ALA A 105 -5.35 13.08 6.61
C ALA A 105 -5.99 14.12 5.69
#